data_AF-H0HNL8-F1
#
_entry.id   AF-H0HNL8-F1
#
_cell.length_a   1.000
_cell.length_b   1.000
_cell.length_c   1.000
_cell.angle_alpha   90.00
_cell.angle_beta   90.00
_cell.angle_gamma   90.00
#
_symmetry.space_group_name_H-M   'P 1'
#
loop_
_entity.id
_entity.type
_entity.pdbx_description
1 polymer ?
#
loop_
_entity_poly.entity_id
_entity_poly.type
_entity_poly.pdbx_seq_one_letter_code
_entity_poly.pdbx_strand_id
1 'polypeptide(L)'
;MTPYSIGRYDMRRARAEQLIGAIMQKVGHLVEDGRQEEVYYLLHELLSQGGIEVLSDYDRQRIGLPPRGPDGWTVEEIMALEQRRLDAILTPVVASMPTYDPNLGAAANNPPPEAKRP
;
A
#
# COMPACT_ATOMS: atom_id res chain seq x y z
N MET A 1 38.06 24.86 -2.52
CA MET A 1 38.65 23.52 -2.37
C MET A 1 37.64 22.69 -1.59
N THR A 2 36.67 22.09 -2.29
CA THR A 2 35.60 21.30 -1.69
C THR A 2 36.17 19.94 -1.26
N PRO A 3 35.92 19.49 -0.01
CA PRO A 3 36.49 18.24 0.47
C PRO A 3 35.87 17.08 -0.31
N TYR A 4 36.76 16.18 -0.73
CA TYR A 4 36.51 14.88 -1.34
C TYR A 4 35.13 14.30 -0.98
N SER A 5 34.25 14.16 -1.98
CA SER A 5 33.13 13.23 -1.90
C SER A 5 33.75 11.84 -1.83
N ILE A 6 33.93 11.32 -0.61
CA ILE A 6 34.22 9.91 -0.36
C ILE A 6 33.20 9.15 -1.21
N GLY A 7 33.69 8.43 -2.23
CA GLY A 7 32.84 7.65 -3.11
C GLY A 7 32.02 6.73 -2.22
N ARG A 8 30.75 7.07 -2.00
CA ARG A 8 29.83 6.22 -1.24
C ARG A 8 29.77 4.94 -2.03
N TYR A 9 30.44 3.90 -1.52
CA TYR A 9 30.27 2.55 -2.04
C TYR A 9 28.76 2.30 -2.04
N ASP A 10 28.19 2.03 -3.20
CA ASP A 10 26.75 1.88 -3.32
C ASP A 10 26.32 0.53 -2.72
N MET A 11 26.20 0.54 -1.40
CA MET A 11 25.76 -0.60 -0.60
C MET A 11 24.27 -0.92 -0.85
N ARG A 12 23.54 -0.07 -1.59
CA ARG A 12 22.12 -0.31 -1.89
C ARG A 12 21.98 -1.51 -2.81
N ARG A 13 22.75 -1.54 -3.90
CA ARG A 13 22.73 -2.64 -4.86
C ARG A 13 23.10 -3.97 -4.21
N ALA A 14 24.19 -4.01 -3.43
CA ALA A 14 24.62 -5.21 -2.74
C ALA A 14 23.55 -5.76 -1.77
N ARG A 15 22.84 -4.87 -1.06
CA ARG A 15 21.75 -5.24 -0.15
C ARG A 15 20.49 -5.69 -0.89
N ALA A 16 20.15 -5.04 -1.99
CA ALA A 16 19.05 -5.46 -2.86
C ALA A 16 19.33 -6.87 -3.40
N GLU A 17 20.53 -7.13 -3.92
CA GLU A 17 20.93 -8.47 -4.41
C GLU A 17 20.83 -9.54 -3.31
N GLN A 18 21.28 -9.25 -2.09
CA GLN A 18 21.12 -10.18 -0.95
C GLN A 18 19.65 -10.46 -0.62
N LEU A 19 18.81 -9.42 -0.60
CA LEU A 19 17.38 -9.56 -0.31
C LEU A 19 16.65 -10.34 -1.42
N ILE A 20 16.95 -10.05 -2.69
CA ILE A 20 16.41 -10.77 -3.84
C ILE A 20 16.78 -12.25 -3.76
N GLY A 21 18.03 -12.56 -3.44
CA GLY A 21 18.47 -13.95 -3.24
C GLY A 21 17.67 -14.65 -2.13
N ALA A 22 17.46 -13.98 -0.99
CA ALA A 22 16.66 -14.52 0.11
C ALA A 22 15.18 -14.74 -0.29
N ILE A 23 14.59 -13.80 -1.04
CA ILE A 23 13.22 -13.92 -1.57
C ILE A 23 13.15 -15.13 -2.52
N MET A 24 14.02 -15.19 -3.53
CA MET A 24 14.02 -16.27 -4.53
C MET A 24 14.25 -17.64 -3.89
N GLN A 25 15.07 -17.74 -2.83
CA GLN A 25 15.22 -19.00 -2.10
C GLN A 25 13.92 -19.46 -1.42
N LYS A 26 13.10 -18.52 -0.92
CA LYS A 26 11.85 -18.82 -0.22
C LYS A 26 10.68 -19.04 -1.15
N VAL A 27 10.55 -18.24 -2.21
CA VAL A 27 9.37 -18.27 -3.10
C VAL A 27 9.66 -18.79 -4.50
N GLY A 28 10.92 -19.05 -4.86
CA GLY A 28 11.29 -19.46 -6.22
C GLY A 28 10.64 -20.76 -6.68
N HIS A 29 10.32 -21.67 -5.75
CA HIS A 29 9.58 -22.90 -6.02
C HIS A 29 8.09 -22.69 -6.36
N LEU A 30 7.54 -21.50 -6.07
CA LEU A 30 6.17 -21.10 -6.40
C LEU A 30 6.12 -20.34 -7.74
N VAL A 31 7.28 -19.96 -8.28
CA VAL A 31 7.38 -19.28 -9.58
C VAL A 31 7.36 -20.34 -10.67
N GLU A 32 6.56 -20.11 -11.70
CA GLU A 32 6.49 -20.96 -12.88
C GLU A 32 7.87 -21.18 -13.51
N ASP A 33 8.14 -22.41 -13.94
CA ASP A 33 9.41 -22.77 -14.56
C ASP A 33 9.69 -21.88 -15.79
N GLY A 34 10.90 -21.33 -15.87
CA GLY A 34 11.30 -20.39 -16.92
C GLY A 34 10.96 -18.92 -16.64
N ARG A 35 10.17 -18.60 -15.59
CA ARG A 35 9.87 -17.20 -15.20
C ARG A 35 10.72 -16.67 -14.05
N GLN A 36 11.59 -17.50 -13.48
CA GLN A 36 12.43 -17.12 -12.33
C GLN A 36 13.35 -15.93 -12.65
N GLU A 37 13.89 -15.87 -13.86
CA GLU A 37 14.73 -14.77 -14.33
C GLU A 37 13.94 -13.46 -14.46
N GLU A 38 12.73 -13.52 -15.00
CA GLU A 38 11.82 -12.37 -15.10
C GLU A 38 11.47 -11.82 -13.70
N VAL A 39 11.13 -12.71 -12.77
CA VAL A 39 10.85 -12.34 -11.37
C VAL A 39 12.08 -11.72 -10.70
N TYR A 40 13.27 -12.27 -10.94
CA TYR A 40 14.51 -11.69 -10.44
C TYR A 40 14.72 -10.25 -10.94
N TYR A 41 14.50 -10.01 -12.24
CA TYR A 41 14.65 -8.67 -12.82
C TYR A 41 13.63 -7.68 -12.26
N LEU A 42 12.36 -8.10 -12.11
CA LEU A 42 11.31 -7.26 -11.51
C LEU A 42 11.64 -6.91 -10.06
N LEU A 43 12.12 -7.87 -9.27
CA LEU A 43 12.54 -7.62 -7.89
C LEU A 43 13.76 -6.68 -7.85
N HIS A 44 14.71 -6.85 -8.77
CA HIS A 44 15.88 -5.99 -8.86
C HIS A 44 15.51 -4.56 -9.25
N GLU A 45 14.63 -4.37 -10.22
CA GLU A 45 14.11 -3.06 -10.60
C GLU A 45 13.39 -2.40 -9.40
N LEU A 46 12.49 -3.14 -8.76
CA LEU A 46 11.72 -2.64 -7.61
C LEU A 46 12.63 -2.20 -6.45
N LEU A 47 13.61 -3.03 -6.08
CA LEU A 47 14.44 -2.81 -4.88
C LEU A 47 15.63 -1.88 -5.14
N SER A 48 16.18 -1.86 -6.35
CA SER A 48 17.33 -1.01 -6.68
C SER A 48 16.92 0.35 -7.25
N GLN A 49 15.86 0.40 -8.07
CA GLN A 49 15.43 1.60 -8.79
C GLN A 49 14.20 2.27 -8.18
N GLY A 50 13.32 1.52 -7.51
CA GLY A 50 12.09 2.04 -6.90
C GLY A 50 12.27 2.96 -5.69
N GLY A 51 13.52 3.30 -5.32
CA GLY A 51 13.81 4.13 -4.15
C GLY A 51 13.59 3.42 -2.80
N ILE A 52 13.34 2.11 -2.82
CA ILE A 52 13.19 1.29 -1.61
C ILE A 52 14.58 1.13 -0.98
N GLU A 53 14.81 1.83 0.12
CA GLU A 53 16.09 1.76 0.81
C GLU A 53 16.09 0.59 1.80
N VAL A 54 16.83 -0.47 1.47
CA VAL A 54 17.03 -1.62 2.36
C VAL A 54 18.02 -1.21 3.46
N LEU A 55 17.49 -0.67 4.56
CA LEU A 55 18.27 -0.34 5.76
C LEU A 55 18.18 -1.47 6.77
N SER A 56 19.34 -2.04 7.11
CA SER A 56 19.43 -2.96 8.25
C SER A 56 19.27 -2.19 9.56
N ASP A 57 18.86 -2.85 10.65
CA ASP A 57 18.83 -2.23 11.97
C ASP A 57 20.20 -1.73 12.41
N TYR A 58 21.27 -2.42 12.01
CA TYR A 58 22.64 -1.99 12.22
C TYR A 58 22.95 -0.65 11.52
N ASP A 59 22.55 -0.52 10.25
CA ASP A 59 22.72 0.73 9.50
C ASP A 59 21.92 1.85 10.14
N ARG A 60 20.68 1.57 10.57
CA ARG A 60 19.81 2.54 11.27
C ARG A 60 20.45 3.04 12.55
N GLN A 61 20.94 2.15 13.40
CA GLN A 61 21.65 2.51 14.64
C GLN A 61 22.88 3.39 14.34
N ARG A 62 23.67 3.03 13.32
CA ARG A 62 24.88 3.78 12.94
C ARG A 62 24.58 5.22 12.51
N ILE A 63 23.41 5.48 11.92
CA ILE A 63 22.99 6.82 11.48
C ILE A 63 22.02 7.50 12.46
N GLY A 64 21.81 6.92 13.66
CA GLY A 64 20.96 7.50 14.70
C GLY A 64 19.45 7.37 14.43
N LEU A 65 19.04 6.52 13.50
CA LEU A 65 17.62 6.22 13.28
C LEU A 65 17.11 5.27 14.36
N PRO A 66 15.84 5.42 14.80
CA PRO A 66 15.25 4.57 15.81
C PRO A 66 15.16 3.11 15.31
N PRO A 67 15.28 2.13 16.22
CA PRO A 67 15.15 0.71 15.88
C PRO A 67 13.73 0.42 15.39
N ARG A 68 13.59 -0.55 14.49
CA ARG A 68 12.29 -1.05 14.07
C ARG A 68 11.85 -2.21 14.97
N GLY A 69 10.53 -2.35 15.14
CA GLY A 69 9.93 -3.50 15.76
C GLY A 69 10.06 -4.77 14.91
N PRO A 70 9.66 -5.94 15.43
CA PRO A 70 9.70 -7.21 14.68
C PRO A 70 8.83 -7.19 13.40
N ASP A 71 7.90 -6.26 13.31
CA ASP A 71 7.03 -5.96 12.18
C ASP A 71 7.65 -4.96 11.17
N GLY A 72 8.85 -4.46 11.44
CA GLY A 72 9.57 -3.58 10.54
C GLY A 72 9.14 -2.11 10.58
N TRP A 73 8.38 -1.68 11.59
CA TRP A 73 7.94 -0.29 11.77
C TRP A 73 8.65 0.38 12.94
N THR A 74 8.85 1.70 12.87
CA THR A 74 9.24 2.48 14.05
C THR A 74 8.02 2.80 14.91
N VAL A 75 8.25 3.14 16.18
CA VAL A 75 7.18 3.56 17.09
C VAL A 75 6.42 4.76 16.52
N GLU A 76 7.13 5.71 15.93
CA GLU A 76 6.54 6.91 15.32
C GLU A 76 5.68 6.58 14.09
N GLU A 77 6.12 5.63 13.25
CA GLU A 77 5.34 5.17 12.10
C GLU A 77 4.07 4.45 12.55
N ILE A 78 4.14 3.63 13.61
CA ILE A 78 2.98 2.98 14.24
C ILE A 78 2.01 4.03 14.78
N MET A 79 2.50 5.04 15.50
CA MET A 79 1.67 6.14 16.02
C MET A 79 0.98 6.93 14.90
N ALA A 80 1.68 7.19 13.79
CA ALA A 80 1.10 7.88 12.65
C ALA A 80 -0.01 7.07 11.97
N LEU A 81 0.14 5.74 11.87
CA LEU A 81 -0.89 4.84 11.36
C LEU A 81 -2.11 4.80 12.27
N GLU A 82 -1.91 4.70 13.58
CA GLU A 82 -2.99 4.66 14.55
C GLU A 82 -3.76 5.99 14.57
N GLN A 83 -3.05 7.12 14.46
CA GLN A 83 -3.70 8.43 14.34
C GLN A 83 -4.60 8.51 13.10
N ARG A 84 -4.10 8.09 11.92
CA ARG A 84 -4.91 8.05 10.69
C ARG A 84 -6.13 7.14 10.82
N ARG A 85 -5.99 6.02 11.52
CA ARG A 85 -7.09 5.10 11.80
C ARG A 85 -8.14 5.76 12.68
N LEU A 86 -7.73 6.45 13.74
CA LEU A 86 -8.63 7.19 14.63
C LEU A 86 -9.35 8.31 13.87
N ASP A 87 -8.62 9.07 13.05
CA ASP A 87 -9.20 10.15 12.23
C ASP A 87 -10.26 9.60 11.26
N ALA A 88 -10.01 8.45 10.63
CA ALA A 88 -10.97 7.79 9.74
C ALA A 88 -12.25 7.32 10.47
N ILE A 89 -12.11 6.79 11.69
CA ILE A 89 -13.26 6.38 12.51
C ILE A 89 -14.08 7.58 12.97
N LEU A 90 -13.40 8.67 13.33
CA LEU A 90 -14.03 9.91 13.81
C LEU A 90 -14.56 10.78 12.67
N THR A 91 -14.29 10.42 11.41
CA THR A 91 -14.82 11.15 10.25
C THR A 91 -16.35 11.01 10.26
N PRO A 92 -17.10 12.10 10.46
CA PRO A 92 -18.55 12.02 10.47
C PRO A 92 -19.01 11.58 9.09
N VAL A 93 -19.64 10.41 9.03
CA VAL A 93 -20.40 9.98 7.86
C VAL A 93 -21.54 10.99 7.73
N VAL A 94 -21.40 11.94 6.80
CA VAL A 94 -22.51 12.77 6.36
C VAL A 94 -23.46 11.82 5.64
N ALA A 95 -24.31 11.15 6.41
CA ALA A 95 -25.39 10.36 5.87
C ALA A 95 -26.27 11.34 5.12
N SER A 96 -26.22 11.29 3.78
CA SER A 96 -27.19 11.95 2.93
C SER A 96 -28.55 11.35 3.29
N MET A 97 -29.28 12.01 4.18
CA MET A 97 -30.66 11.65 4.44
C MET A 97 -31.41 11.74 3.10
N PRO A 98 -32.16 10.70 2.70
CA PRO A 98 -33.00 10.81 1.52
C PRO A 98 -33.99 11.95 1.77
N THR A 99 -33.89 13.00 0.96
CA THR A 99 -34.90 14.06 0.89
C THR A 99 -36.24 13.39 0.59
N TYR A 100 -37.14 13.42 1.57
CA TYR A 100 -38.53 13.06 1.38
C TYR A 100 -39.10 13.97 0.29
N ASP A 101 -39.39 13.42 -0.88
CA ASP A 101 -40.15 14.11 -1.91
C ASP A 101 -41.65 13.86 -1.66
N PRO A 102 -42.40 14.87 -1.18
CA PRO A 102 -43.83 14.72 -0.88
C PRO A 102 -44.69 14.42 -2.12
N ASN A 103 -44.14 14.48 -3.34
CA ASN A 103 -44.93 14.30 -4.57
C ASN A 103 -45.03 12.85 -5.08
N LEU A 104 -44.33 11.88 -4.48
CA LEU A 104 -44.41 10.47 -4.92
C LEU A 104 -45.71 9.74 -4.56
N GLY A 105 -46.62 10.36 -3.79
CA GLY A 105 -47.88 9.76 -3.35
C GLY A 105 -49.10 9.93 -4.28
N ALA A 106 -49.01 10.71 -5.37
CA ALA A 106 -50.18 11.13 -6.14
C ALA A 106 -50.58 10.20 -7.31
N ALA A 107 -49.78 9.18 -7.64
CA ALA A 107 -49.96 8.40 -8.88
C ALA A 107 -50.77 7.09 -8.74
N ALA A 108 -51.40 6.81 -7.59
CA ALA A 108 -52.00 5.48 -7.31
C ALA A 108 -53.51 5.32 -7.60
N ASN A 109 -54.20 6.32 -8.15
CA ASN A 109 -55.67 6.31 -8.27
C ASN A 109 -56.21 6.47 -9.71
N ASN A 110 -55.58 5.83 -10.70
CA ASN A 110 -56.26 5.65 -12.00
C ASN A 110 -56.94 4.26 -12.02
N PRO A 111 -58.28 4.18 -12.03
CA PRO A 111 -58.96 2.91 -12.20
C PRO A 111 -58.66 2.33 -13.60
N PRO A 112 -58.56 1.00 -13.73
CA PRO A 112 -58.25 0.36 -15.01
C PRO A 112 -59.36 0.63 -16.04
N PRO A 113 -59.02 0.82 -17.33
CA PRO A 113 -60.00 1.10 -18.37
C PRO A 113 -60.96 -0.08 -18.56
N GLU A 114 -62.26 0.19 -18.47
CA GLU A 114 -63.32 -0.79 -18.71
C GLU A 114 -63.16 -1.42 -20.10
N ALA A 115 -62.99 -2.75 -20.11
CA ALA A 115 -62.93 -3.53 -21.33
C ALA A 115 -64.30 -3.51 -22.02
N LYS A 116 -64.41 -2.77 -23.13
CA LYS A 116 -65.54 -2.89 -24.06
C LYS A 116 -65.59 -4.34 -24.57
N ARG A 117 -66.65 -5.07 -24.18
CA ARG A 117 -67.02 -6.35 -24.81
C ARG A 117 -67.79 -6.08 -26.11
N PRO A 118 -67.67 -6.97 -27.12
CA PRO A 118 -68.21 -6.78 -28.48
C PRO A 118 -69.73 -6.71 -28.54
#